data_AF-A0A8S1QAE8-F1
#
_entry.id   AF-A0A8S1QAE8-F1
#
_cell.length_a   1.000
_cell.length_b   1.000
_cell.length_c   1.000
_cell.angle_alpha   90.00
_cell.angle_beta   90.00
_cell.angle_gamma   90.00
#
_symmetry.space_group_name_H-M   'P 1'
#
loop_
_entity.id
_entity.type
_entity.pdbx_description
1 polymer ?
#
loop_
_entity_poly.entity_id
_entity_poly.type
_entity_poly.pdbx_seq_one_letter_code
_entity_poly.pdbx_strand_id
1 'polypeptide(L)'
;MEIRLLLWIQNIQRILVDTTYWRSAIYFQTMDSQAKVFQTGEYLNNLRIGNQNYIFCDKKLQLSYQFFRGGGWYKDGKKQGKWIELDENFSMMSQVTYNGEYSMKCMKVGKWDIGCCDSWNTAYKQIGGGTYGGGVKDQIKIGR
;
A
#
# COMPACT_ATOMS: atom_id res chain seq x y z
N MET A 1 -8.76 11.64 23.05
CA MET A 1 -7.48 11.97 22.37
C MET A 1 -7.75 11.86 20.88
N GLU A 2 -8.19 12.95 20.25
CA GLU A 2 -8.56 12.97 18.82
C GLU A 2 -7.30 13.28 17.99
N ILE A 3 -6.85 12.31 17.19
CA ILE A 3 -5.76 12.53 16.23
C ILE A 3 -6.37 13.19 14.99
N ARG A 4 -6.21 14.50 14.84
CA ARG A 4 -6.53 15.22 13.60
C ARG A 4 -5.40 15.03 12.59
N LEU A 5 -5.59 14.11 11.64
CA LEU A 5 -4.72 13.92 10.48
C LEU A 5 -4.82 15.13 9.54
N LEU A 6 -3.92 16.10 9.67
CA LEU A 6 -3.73 17.18 8.70
C LEU A 6 -2.68 16.74 7.66
N LEU A 7 -3.12 16.15 6.55
CA LEU A 7 -2.27 15.78 5.42
C LEU A 7 -1.94 17.03 4.57
N TRP A 8 -0.69 17.47 4.61
CA TRP A 8 -0.15 18.46 3.65
C TRP A 8 0.38 17.74 2.41
N ILE A 9 -0.29 17.93 1.27
CA ILE A 9 0.18 17.44 -0.04
C ILE A 9 1.16 18.47 -0.61
N GLN A 10 2.45 18.14 -0.69
CA GLN A 10 3.43 18.94 -1.42
C GLN A 10 3.92 18.23 -2.69
N ASN A 11 3.92 18.98 -3.80
CA ASN A 11 4.55 18.71 -5.09
C ASN A 11 4.33 17.33 -5.75
N ILE A 12 3.36 17.29 -6.67
CA ILE A 12 3.22 16.22 -7.66
C ILE A 12 4.17 16.52 -8.82
N GLN A 13 5.24 15.75 -8.99
CA GLN A 13 6.01 15.77 -10.25
C GLN A 13 5.29 14.89 -11.28
N ARG A 14 4.74 15.53 -12.32
CA ARG A 14 4.04 14.85 -13.44
C ARG A 14 5.03 14.63 -14.57
N ILE A 15 5.24 13.39 -14.99
CA ILE A 15 5.90 13.08 -16.26
C ILE A 15 4.79 12.85 -17.29
N LEU A 16 4.67 13.79 -18.22
CA LEU A 16 3.76 13.73 -19.36
C LEU A 16 4.26 12.67 -20.36
N VAL A 17 3.42 11.67 -20.66
CA VAL A 17 3.66 10.74 -21.78
C VAL A 17 2.64 11.01 -22.90
N ASP A 18 1.39 11.34 -22.56
CA ASP A 18 0.35 11.91 -23.43
C ASP A 18 -0.73 12.58 -22.53
N THR A 19 -1.52 13.51 -23.06
CA THR A 19 -2.57 14.28 -22.35
C THR A 19 -3.59 13.42 -21.59
N THR A 20 -3.75 12.15 -21.96
CA THR A 20 -4.69 11.19 -21.35
C THR A 20 -4.02 10.15 -20.45
N TYR A 21 -2.69 9.98 -20.54
CA TYR A 21 -1.95 8.91 -19.87
C TYR A 21 -0.77 9.44 -19.06
N TRP A 22 -0.77 9.10 -17.77
CA TRP A 22 0.17 9.66 -16.81
C TRP A 22 0.81 8.56 -15.96
N ARG A 23 2.14 8.61 -15.85
CA ARG A 23 2.86 7.99 -14.73
C ARG A 23 3.09 9.08 -13.69
N SER A 24 2.52 8.91 -12.50
CA SER A 24 2.68 9.87 -11.41
C SER A 24 3.27 9.23 -10.17
N ALA A 25 4.05 10.00 -9.43
CA ALA A 25 4.46 9.70 -8.08
C ALA A 25 3.75 10.67 -7.13
N ILE A 26 2.93 10.16 -6.22
CA ILE A 26 2.28 10.96 -5.17
C ILE A 26 3.08 10.82 -3.88
N TYR A 27 3.42 11.96 -3.28
CA TYR A 27 4.21 12.06 -2.05
C TYR A 27 3.29 12.08 -0.82
N PHE A 28 3.52 11.16 0.11
CA PHE A 28 2.94 11.20 1.44
C PHE A 28 4.08 11.29 2.47
N GLN A 29 4.05 12.33 3.30
CA GLN A 29 4.93 12.47 4.47
C GLN A 29 4.07 12.46 5.73
N THR A 30 4.30 11.50 6.60
CA THR A 30 3.70 11.49 7.95
C THR A 30 4.57 12.37 8.86
N MET A 31 3.94 13.26 9.66
CA MET A 31 4.68 14.25 10.46
C MET A 31 5.54 13.61 11.56
N ASP A 32 5.16 12.42 12.05
CA ASP A 32 5.84 11.75 13.16
C ASP A 32 6.90 10.73 12.73
N SER A 33 7.13 10.54 11.42
CA SER A 33 8.17 9.62 10.94
C SER A 33 9.05 10.27 9.87
N GLN A 34 10.36 10.03 9.93
CA GLN A 34 11.28 10.42 8.85
C GLN A 34 11.06 9.61 7.56
N ALA A 35 10.06 8.73 7.55
CA ALA A 35 9.79 7.80 6.49
C ALA A 35 9.01 8.45 5.36
N LYS A 36 9.37 8.13 4.12
CA LYS A 36 8.72 8.65 2.92
C LYS A 36 8.06 7.51 2.18
N VAL A 37 6.75 7.63 1.95
CA VAL A 37 5.99 6.71 1.11
C VAL A 37 5.67 7.41 -0.21
N PHE A 38 6.12 6.81 -1.31
CA PHE A 38 5.79 7.23 -2.66
C PHE A 38 4.78 6.26 -3.22
N GLN A 39 3.65 6.75 -3.71
CA GLN A 39 2.76 5.93 -4.52
C GLN A 39 3.07 6.18 -5.99
N THR A 40 3.31 5.12 -6.75
CA THR A 40 3.54 5.18 -8.20
C THR A 40 2.53 4.31 -8.93
N GLY A 41 2.16 4.72 -10.13
CA GLY A 41 1.33 3.90 -11.00
C GLY A 41 0.76 4.64 -12.19
N GLU A 42 -0.13 3.97 -12.90
CA GLU A 42 -0.75 4.43 -14.14
C GLU A 42 -2.11 5.08 -13.85
N TYR A 43 -2.39 6.17 -14.56
CA TYR A 43 -3.62 6.92 -14.41
C TYR A 43 -4.23 7.25 -15.76
N LEU A 44 -5.55 7.08 -15.87
CA LEU A 44 -6.37 7.48 -17.02
C LEU A 44 -7.55 8.28 -16.49
N ASN A 45 -7.73 9.51 -16.99
CA ASN A 45 -8.82 10.41 -16.56
C ASN A 45 -8.90 10.59 -15.03
N ASN A 46 -7.74 10.77 -14.38
CA ASN A 46 -7.60 10.84 -12.91
C ASN A 46 -7.98 9.57 -12.13
N LEU A 47 -8.32 8.47 -12.81
CA LEU A 47 -8.57 7.17 -12.20
C LEU A 47 -7.31 6.32 -12.23
N ARG A 48 -7.04 5.62 -11.12
CA ARG A 48 -5.96 4.62 -11.06
C ARG A 48 -6.32 3.45 -11.97
N ILE A 49 -5.36 3.04 -12.77
CA ILE A 49 -5.43 1.86 -13.63
C ILE A 49 -4.13 1.07 -13.51
N GLY A 50 -4.16 -0.18 -13.97
CA GLY A 50 -2.96 -1.01 -14.08
C GLY A 50 -2.29 -1.28 -12.74
N ASN A 51 -0.97 -1.47 -12.79
CA ASN A 51 -0.16 -1.75 -11.61
C ASN A 51 0.10 -0.47 -10.81
N GLN A 52 -0.24 -0.51 -9.52
CA GLN A 52 0.12 0.51 -8.55
C GLN A 52 1.13 -0.05 -7.56
N ASN A 53 2.18 0.71 -7.28
CA ASN A 53 3.22 0.34 -6.34
C ASN A 53 3.35 1.43 -5.27
N TYR A 54 3.41 1.02 -4.01
CA TYR A 54 3.89 1.86 -2.93
C TYR A 54 5.38 1.59 -2.76
N ILE A 55 6.18 2.64 -2.69
CA ILE A 55 7.62 2.60 -2.51
C ILE A 55 7.92 3.30 -1.19
N PHE A 56 8.50 2.57 -0.26
CA PHE A 56 9.01 3.14 0.98
C PHE A 56 10.50 3.48 0.82
N CYS A 57 10.88 4.71 1.17
CA CYS A 57 12.28 5.14 1.16
C CYS A 57 12.64 5.68 2.54
N ASP A 58 13.68 5.09 3.13
CA ASP A 58 14.33 5.64 4.31
C ASP A 58 15.59 6.43 3.90
N LYS A 59 15.80 7.57 4.52
CA LYS A 59 16.98 8.43 4.32
C LYS A 59 18.15 8.07 5.25
N LYS A 60 17.90 7.39 6.37
CA LYS A 60 18.93 7.16 7.40
C LYS A 60 19.85 5.98 7.09
N LEU A 61 19.38 4.97 6.37
CA LEU A 61 20.20 3.85 5.90
C LEU A 61 20.66 4.12 4.46
N GLN A 62 21.78 4.82 4.29
CA GLN A 62 22.41 5.10 2.98
C GLN A 62 22.79 3.86 2.15
N LEU A 63 22.52 2.64 2.61
CA LEU A 63 23.06 1.41 2.02
C LEU A 63 22.03 0.31 1.71
N SER A 64 20.74 0.51 1.96
CA SER A 64 19.74 -0.46 1.51
C SER A 64 18.39 0.18 1.22
N TYR A 65 18.11 0.44 -0.06
CA TYR A 65 16.75 0.66 -0.52
C TYR A 65 15.98 -0.66 -0.37
N GLN A 66 15.38 -0.89 0.81
CA GLN A 66 14.40 -1.96 0.95
C GLN A 66 13.13 -1.51 0.25
N PHE A 67 12.95 -1.98 -0.98
CA PHE A 67 11.74 -1.77 -1.76
C PHE A 67 10.61 -2.61 -1.19
N PHE A 68 9.94 -2.12 -0.14
CA PHE A 68 8.61 -2.62 0.17
C PHE A 68 7.69 -2.21 -0.96
N ARG A 69 7.27 -3.20 -1.76
CA ARG A 69 6.28 -3.02 -2.83
C ARG A 69 4.92 -3.34 -2.26
N GLY A 70 4.29 -2.35 -1.63
CA GLY A 70 2.84 -2.41 -1.44
C GLY A 70 2.15 -2.26 -2.79
N GLY A 71 0.87 -2.61 -2.89
CA GLY A 71 0.03 -2.32 -4.04
C GLY A 71 -0.48 -3.55 -4.78
N GLY A 72 -0.95 -3.33 -6.00
CA GLY A 72 -1.67 -4.34 -6.79
C GLY A 72 -2.32 -3.72 -8.02
N TRP A 73 -3.30 -4.41 -8.60
CA TRP A 73 -3.95 -4.02 -9.84
C TRP A 73 -5.23 -3.19 -9.64
N TYR A 74 -5.28 -2.01 -10.26
CA TYR A 74 -6.51 -1.22 -10.34
C TYR A 74 -7.22 -1.40 -11.68
N LYS A 75 -8.54 -1.52 -11.61
CA LYS A 75 -9.44 -1.44 -12.77
C LYS A 75 -10.53 -0.43 -12.45
N ASP A 76 -10.70 0.59 -13.29
CA ASP A 76 -11.72 1.64 -13.12
C ASP A 76 -11.66 2.33 -11.73
N GLY A 77 -10.45 2.62 -11.23
CA GLY A 77 -10.25 3.24 -9.92
C GLY A 77 -10.49 2.31 -8.72
N LYS A 78 -10.73 1.01 -8.96
CA LYS A 78 -11.03 0.00 -7.94
C LYS A 78 -9.92 -1.05 -7.82
N LYS A 79 -9.56 -1.43 -6.59
CA LYS A 79 -8.60 -2.52 -6.31
C LYS A 79 -9.19 -3.86 -6.77
N GLN A 80 -8.40 -4.65 -7.50
CA GLN A 80 -8.78 -5.99 -7.96
C GLN A 80 -7.57 -6.94 -7.91
N GLY A 81 -7.83 -8.24 -7.70
CA GLY A 81 -6.81 -9.27 -7.69
C GLY A 81 -5.88 -9.19 -6.47
N LYS A 82 -4.67 -9.73 -6.63
CA LYS A 82 -3.67 -9.78 -5.56
C LYS A 82 -3.26 -8.38 -5.11
N TRP A 83 -3.14 -8.22 -3.79
CA TRP A 83 -2.87 -6.93 -3.17
C TRP A 83 -1.99 -7.08 -1.94
N ILE A 84 -1.10 -6.10 -1.77
CA ILE A 84 -0.30 -5.90 -0.56
C ILE A 84 -0.70 -4.56 0.05
N GLU A 85 -1.37 -4.59 1.21
CA GLU A 85 -1.71 -3.40 1.98
C GLU A 85 -0.66 -3.15 3.05
N LEU A 86 -0.36 -1.87 3.26
CA LEU A 86 0.47 -1.43 4.37
C LEU A 86 -0.44 -1.19 5.58
N ASP A 87 0.06 -1.50 6.78
CA ASP A 87 -0.61 -1.12 8.02
C ASP A 87 -0.78 0.40 8.16
N GLU A 88 -1.80 0.84 8.89
CA GLU A 88 -2.01 2.26 9.14
C GLU A 88 -0.84 2.88 9.91
N ASN A 89 -0.19 2.09 10.76
CA ASN A 89 1.01 2.48 11.50
C ASN A 89 2.30 2.03 10.81
N PHE A 90 2.26 1.79 9.49
CA PHE A 90 3.43 1.37 8.72
C PHE A 90 4.55 2.41 8.88
N SER A 91 5.66 1.96 9.46
CA SER A 91 6.80 2.81 9.80
C SER A 91 8.09 2.00 9.74
N MET A 92 9.22 2.65 9.98
CA MET A 92 10.52 1.97 10.04
C MET A 92 10.56 0.86 11.09
N MET A 93 9.90 1.06 12.23
CA MET A 93 9.87 0.10 13.34
C MET A 93 8.72 -0.91 13.24
N SER A 94 7.76 -0.67 12.33
CA SER A 94 6.57 -1.51 12.16
C SER A 94 6.26 -1.65 10.67
N GLN A 95 6.85 -2.66 10.04
CA GLN A 95 6.68 -2.94 8.62
C GLN A 95 5.63 -4.04 8.38
N VAL A 96 4.45 -3.85 8.99
CA VAL A 96 3.35 -4.83 8.89
C VAL A 96 2.62 -4.67 7.55
N THR A 97 2.42 -5.80 6.86
CA THR A 97 1.72 -5.86 5.58
C THR A 97 0.61 -6.90 5.60
N TYR A 98 -0.45 -6.64 4.85
CA TYR A 98 -1.59 -7.53 4.65
C TYR A 98 -1.63 -7.95 3.19
N ASN A 99 -1.44 -9.24 2.94
CA ASN A 99 -1.30 -9.80 1.61
C ASN A 99 -2.52 -10.66 1.32
N GLY A 100 -3.25 -10.37 0.26
CA GLY A 100 -4.43 -11.16 -0.09
C GLY A 100 -5.02 -10.75 -1.43
N GLU A 101 -6.31 -10.98 -1.61
CA GLU A 101 -7.00 -10.73 -2.87
C GLU A 101 -8.25 -9.87 -2.69
N TYR A 102 -8.46 -8.97 -3.64
CA TYR A 102 -9.68 -8.20 -3.83
C TYR A 102 -10.51 -8.76 -4.98
N SER A 103 -11.81 -8.97 -4.73
CA SER A 103 -12.78 -9.33 -5.75
C SER A 103 -13.06 -8.20 -6.74
N MET A 104 -13.77 -8.50 -7.82
CA MET A 104 -14.24 -7.50 -8.81
C MET A 104 -15.14 -6.42 -8.20
N LYS A 105 -15.78 -6.71 -7.05
CA LYS A 105 -16.62 -5.77 -6.28
C LYS A 105 -15.83 -4.99 -5.21
N CYS A 106 -14.50 -5.00 -5.26
CA CYS A 106 -13.61 -4.34 -4.28
C CYS A 106 -13.69 -4.88 -2.85
N MET A 107 -14.16 -6.11 -2.67
CA MET A 107 -14.19 -6.75 -1.35
C MET A 107 -13.00 -7.67 -1.18
N LYS A 108 -12.39 -7.68 0.01
CA LYS A 108 -11.39 -8.69 0.38
C LYS A 108 -12.01 -10.08 0.29
N VAL A 109 -11.32 -11.01 -0.34
CA VAL A 109 -11.77 -12.39 -0.52
C VAL A 109 -10.61 -13.36 -0.28
N GLY A 110 -10.96 -14.60 0.05
CA GLY A 110 -9.99 -15.67 0.19
C GLY A 110 -9.05 -15.46 1.37
N LYS A 111 -7.86 -16.06 1.28
CA LYS A 111 -6.85 -16.04 2.34
C LYS A 111 -6.11 -14.70 2.34
N TRP A 112 -5.93 -14.14 3.54
CA TRP A 112 -5.16 -12.94 3.80
C TRP A 112 -4.08 -13.24 4.85
N ASP A 113 -2.83 -13.02 4.47
CA ASP A 113 -1.66 -13.25 5.31
C ASP A 113 -1.15 -11.92 5.87
N ILE A 114 -0.96 -11.87 7.19
CA ILE A 114 -0.30 -10.75 7.86
C ILE A 114 1.15 -11.15 8.05
N GLY A 115 2.05 -10.33 7.52
CA GLY A 115 3.46 -10.50 7.79
C GLY A 115 4.12 -9.21 8.17
N CYS A 116 5.22 -9.33 8.90
CA CYS A 116 6.14 -8.24 9.11
C CYS A 116 7.50 -8.62 8.50
N CYS A 117 8.21 -7.59 8.06
CA CYS A 117 9.65 -7.70 7.90
C CYS A 117 10.31 -7.03 9.09
N ASP A 118 11.39 -7.62 9.57
CA ASP A 118 12.25 -6.93 10.51
C ASP A 118 13.14 -5.98 9.70
N SER A 119 13.31 -4.75 10.18
CA SER A 119 14.28 -3.80 9.63
C SER A 119 15.67 -4.40 9.38
N TRP A 120 16.07 -5.40 10.18
CA TRP A 120 17.37 -6.08 10.07
C TRP A 120 17.32 -7.37 9.23
N ASN A 121 16.13 -7.88 8.91
CA ASN A 121 15.95 -9.12 8.18
C ASN A 121 14.96 -8.92 7.02
N THR A 122 15.47 -9.02 5.80
CA THR A 122 14.68 -8.90 4.58
C THR A 122 13.69 -10.06 4.37
N ALA A 123 13.79 -11.13 5.17
CA ALA A 123 12.86 -12.24 5.09
C ALA A 123 11.48 -11.84 5.64
N TYR A 124 10.46 -12.03 4.80
CA TYR A 124 9.07 -11.92 5.21
C TYR A 124 8.75 -12.97 6.29
N LYS A 125 8.27 -12.51 7.44
CA LYS A 125 7.77 -13.39 8.51
C LYS A 125 6.26 -13.27 8.60
N GLN A 126 5.57 -14.37 8.34
CA GLN A 126 4.13 -14.45 8.60
C GLN A 126 3.88 -14.42 10.12
N ILE A 127 3.09 -13.46 10.58
CA ILE A 127 2.73 -13.25 11.99
C ILE A 127 1.24 -13.50 12.26
N GLY A 128 0.46 -13.72 11.21
CA GLY A 128 -0.93 -14.12 11.34
C GLY A 128 -1.62 -14.23 9.99
N GLY A 129 -2.93 -14.40 10.01
CA GLY A 129 -3.73 -14.44 8.80
C GLY A 129 -5.18 -14.82 9.08
N GLY A 130 -6.01 -14.78 8.06
CA GLY A 130 -7.42 -15.18 8.12
C GLY A 130 -8.00 -15.37 6.74
N THR A 131 -9.27 -15.78 6.68
CA THR A 131 -9.99 -15.96 5.41
C THR A 131 -11.24 -15.10 5.38
N TYR A 132 -11.50 -14.44 4.27
CA TYR A 132 -12.71 -13.66 4.03
C TYR A 132 -13.68 -14.45 3.16
N GLY A 133 -14.87 -14.73 3.70
CA GLY A 133 -15.99 -15.30 2.96
C GLY A 133 -16.64 -14.20 2.14
N GLY A 134 -16.29 -14.12 0.85
CA GLY A 134 -16.71 -13.04 -0.05
C GLY A 134 -18.24 -12.88 -0.12
N GLY A 135 -18.80 -11.99 0.69
CA GLY A 135 -20.25 -11.80 0.73
C GLY A 135 -20.74 -10.69 1.64
N VAL A 136 -19.99 -10.33 2.69
CA VAL A 136 -20.41 -9.28 3.63
C VAL A 136 -19.23 -8.35 3.93
N LYS A 137 -19.48 -7.05 3.76
CA LYS A 137 -18.52 -5.99 4.09
C LYS A 137 -18.20 -6.07 5.59
N ASP A 138 -16.93 -5.99 5.95
CA ASP A 138 -16.45 -5.95 7.34
C ASP A 138 -16.67 -7.25 8.15
N GLN A 139 -16.86 -8.40 7.49
CA GLN A 139 -16.84 -9.68 8.20
C GLN A 139 -15.51 -9.89 8.92
N ILE A 140 -15.63 -10.15 10.22
CA ILE A 140 -14.54 -10.32 11.16
C ILE A 140 -13.66 -11.49 10.72
N LYS A 141 -12.35 -11.25 10.76
CA LYS A 141 -11.30 -12.25 10.62
C LYS A 141 -11.46 -13.32 11.70
N ILE A 142 -11.97 -14.50 11.35
CA ILE A 142 -11.92 -15.67 12.24
C ILE A 142 -10.52 -16.28 12.08
N GLY A 143 -9.62 -15.97 13.01
CA GLY A 143 -8.31 -16.61 13.12
C GLY A 143 -8.27 -17.54 14.33
N ARG A 144 -7.74 -18.76 14.15
CA ARG A 144 -7.32 -19.65 15.25
C ARG A 144 -5.90 -19.29 15.67
#